data_AF-A0A7C8NLD5-F1
#
_entry.id   AF-A0A7C8NLD5-F1
#
_cell.length_a   1.000
_cell.length_b   1.000
_cell.length_c   1.000
_cell.angle_alpha   90.00
_cell.angle_beta   90.00
_cell.angle_gamma   90.00
#
_symmetry.space_group_name_H-M   'P 1'
#
loop_
_entity.id
_entity.type
_entity.pdbx_description
1 polymer ?
#
loop_
_entity_poly.entity_id
_entity_poly.type
_entity_poly.pdbx_seq_one_letter_code
_entity_poly.pdbx_strand_id
1 'polypeptide(L)'
;MTEEDLNHNSDSSDVEDVGGGLFNEPDDWKPRTPPPTFASHTLSLSPNSSITVRLIGKSPLWGHLLWNASRVTCDYIESTAKSLVEGKSVIEFGAGAGLPSLVCAGLGGKTVVITDYPDPDLIQNIEYNKLHSLASVDDDEASLQNEDGTRKVVLPKSSTIHCTGYIWGAPSDPLLEISPGGYDLCILSDLLFNHSQHEALLNSVKFTLAKPDGVALVFFTPHRPWLYEKDLNFFNIVRESGELEVEQVVDKILDKVMLEEPRGDQSLLLKVFGYKITWKK
;
A
#
# COMPACT_ATOMS: atom_id res chain seq x y z
N MET A 1 22.46 -40.79 -61.20
CA MET A 1 22.32 -40.47 -62.65
C MET A 1 21.03 -39.69 -62.78
N THR A 2 20.96 -38.43 -63.18
CA THR A 2 21.88 -37.33 -63.58
C THR A 2 20.95 -36.09 -63.55
N GLU A 3 21.35 -34.95 -62.99
CA GLU A 3 22.00 -33.81 -63.70
C GLU A 3 21.29 -33.33 -64.98
N GLU A 4 20.85 -32.07 -64.87
CA GLU A 4 20.93 -30.98 -65.85
C GLU A 4 19.90 -30.80 -67.00
N ASP A 5 19.41 -29.55 -66.99
CA ASP A 5 18.98 -28.68 -68.10
C ASP A 5 17.48 -28.60 -68.45
N LEU A 6 16.86 -27.47 -68.10
CA LEU A 6 16.60 -26.36 -69.06
C LEU A 6 15.83 -25.20 -68.39
N ASN A 7 16.64 -24.24 -67.93
CA ASN A 7 16.57 -22.78 -68.00
C ASN A 7 15.30 -22.03 -68.55
N HIS A 8 15.13 -20.82 -67.98
CA HIS A 8 14.34 -19.64 -68.39
C HIS A 8 12.92 -19.47 -67.83
N ASN A 9 12.79 -18.66 -66.78
CA ASN A 9 12.25 -17.31 -66.98
C ASN A 9 12.76 -16.35 -65.89
N SER A 10 13.31 -15.23 -66.33
CA SER A 10 13.77 -14.11 -65.52
C SER A 10 12.58 -13.28 -65.05
N ASP A 11 12.52 -12.98 -63.75
CA ASP A 11 12.00 -11.70 -63.30
C ASP A 11 12.75 -11.28 -62.02
N SER A 12 13.58 -10.27 -62.17
CA SER A 12 14.29 -9.61 -61.09
C SER A 12 13.33 -8.65 -60.40
N SER A 13 12.96 -8.96 -59.16
CA SER A 13 12.43 -7.96 -58.23
C SER A 13 13.40 -7.84 -57.07
N ASP A 14 13.97 -6.65 -56.95
CA ASP A 14 14.95 -6.24 -55.95
C ASP A 14 14.53 -6.66 -54.53
N VAL A 15 15.35 -7.49 -53.90
CA VAL A 15 15.25 -7.74 -52.46
C VAL A 15 16.11 -6.67 -51.79
N GLU A 16 15.53 -5.51 -51.54
CA GLU A 16 16.13 -4.54 -50.64
C GLU A 16 16.17 -5.13 -49.22
N ASP A 17 17.38 -5.20 -48.69
CA ASP A 17 17.73 -5.49 -47.32
C ASP A 17 17.06 -4.47 -46.39
N VAL A 18 15.91 -4.82 -45.82
CA VAL A 18 15.25 -4.04 -44.76
C VAL A 18 15.94 -4.37 -43.43
N GLY A 19 17.21 -4.00 -43.34
CA GLY A 19 18.01 -4.04 -42.13
C GLY A 19 17.60 -2.93 -41.14
N GLY A 20 17.37 -3.34 -39.89
CA GLY A 20 17.65 -2.55 -38.69
C GLY A 20 16.95 -1.19 -38.56
N GLY A 21 15.70 -1.19 -38.09
CA GLY A 21 15.11 0.05 -37.55
C GLY A 21 13.59 0.11 -37.48
N LEU A 22 12.88 -0.80 -38.14
CA LEU A 22 11.41 -0.70 -38.29
C LEU A 22 10.60 -0.88 -37.00
N PHE A 23 11.23 -1.31 -35.89
CA PHE A 23 10.59 -1.50 -34.58
C PHE A 23 11.30 -0.75 -33.44
N ASN A 24 12.19 0.21 -33.75
CA ASN A 24 12.67 1.12 -32.71
C ASN A 24 11.63 2.24 -32.56
N GLU A 25 10.71 2.05 -31.60
CA GLU A 25 9.82 3.12 -31.18
C GLU A 25 10.68 4.32 -30.70
N PRO A 26 10.42 5.55 -31.20
CA PRO A 26 11.11 6.73 -30.72
C PRO A 26 10.94 6.89 -29.20
N ASP A 27 11.98 7.30 -28.48
CA ASP A 27 11.93 7.60 -27.04
C ASP A 27 10.81 8.60 -26.67
N ASP A 28 10.33 9.35 -27.65
CA ASP A 28 9.30 10.38 -27.56
C ASP A 28 7.85 9.84 -27.65
N TRP A 29 7.66 8.54 -27.97
CA TRP A 29 6.34 7.94 -28.17
C TRP A 29 5.63 7.55 -26.87
N LYS A 30 6.37 7.15 -25.83
CA LYS A 30 5.80 6.96 -24.49
C LYS A 30 5.69 8.33 -23.82
N PRO A 31 4.49 8.78 -23.37
CA PRO A 31 4.39 9.93 -22.50
C PRO A 31 5.33 9.69 -21.32
N ARG A 32 6.31 10.58 -21.11
CA ARG A 32 7.26 10.45 -20.00
C ARG A 32 6.46 10.30 -18.72
N THR A 33 6.63 9.18 -18.01
CA THR A 33 6.01 8.98 -16.71
C THR A 33 6.41 10.18 -15.84
N PRO A 34 5.45 10.91 -15.23
CA PRO A 34 5.78 12.04 -14.38
C PRO A 34 6.80 11.60 -13.31
N PRO A 35 7.76 12.46 -12.95
CA PRO A 35 8.74 12.11 -11.94
C PRO A 35 8.05 11.73 -10.62
N PRO A 36 8.63 10.82 -9.82
CA PRO A 36 8.12 10.49 -8.49
C PRO A 36 7.97 11.76 -7.65
N THR A 37 6.94 11.81 -6.83
CA THR A 37 6.75 12.87 -5.83
C THR A 37 7.02 12.33 -4.42
N PHE A 38 7.18 13.23 -3.45
CA PHE A 38 7.39 12.85 -2.06
C PHE A 38 6.29 13.46 -1.19
N ALA A 39 5.94 12.75 -0.12
CA ALA A 39 5.03 13.24 0.90
C ALA A 39 5.62 12.95 2.27
N SER A 40 5.54 13.92 3.17
CA SER A 40 5.97 13.79 4.57
C SER A 40 4.78 13.69 5.50
N HIS A 41 4.94 12.89 6.55
CA HIS A 41 4.03 12.81 7.70
C HIS A 41 4.84 12.99 8.99
N THR A 42 4.54 14.07 9.69
CA THR A 42 5.04 14.34 11.03
C THR A 42 4.22 13.55 12.05
N LEU A 43 4.91 12.88 12.96
CA LEU A 43 4.32 12.16 14.08
C LEU A 43 3.60 13.16 15.01
N SER A 44 2.37 12.84 15.39
CA SER A 44 1.51 13.67 16.24
C SER A 44 2.02 13.77 17.68
N LEU A 45 2.57 12.70 18.25
CA LEU A 45 3.13 12.68 19.62
C LEU A 45 4.63 12.98 19.66
N SER A 46 5.31 12.92 18.50
CA SER A 46 6.72 13.32 18.33
C SER A 46 6.85 14.37 17.22
N PRO A 47 6.41 15.63 17.45
CA PRO A 47 6.24 16.63 16.39
C PRO A 47 7.54 17.08 15.71
N ASN A 48 8.69 16.74 16.28
CA ASN A 48 10.00 16.98 15.66
C ASN A 48 10.47 15.83 14.78
N SER A 49 9.69 14.74 14.68
CA SER A 49 10.03 13.56 13.89
C SER A 49 9.03 13.34 12.76
N SER A 50 9.53 12.98 11.58
CA SER A 50 8.69 12.72 10.42
C SER A 50 9.19 11.54 9.59
N ILE A 51 8.27 10.95 8.84
CA ILE A 51 8.53 9.92 7.84
C ILE A 51 8.19 10.52 6.48
N THR A 52 9.19 10.55 5.59
CA THR A 52 9.01 10.97 4.19
C THR A 52 8.97 9.75 3.30
N VAL A 53 7.91 9.62 2.50
CA VAL A 53 7.71 8.51 1.57
C VAL A 53 7.71 9.01 0.13
N ARG A 54 8.31 8.23 -0.76
CA ARG A 54 8.21 8.38 -2.20
C ARG A 54 6.87 7.81 -2.68
N LEU A 55 6.19 8.57 -3.51
CA LEU A 55 4.98 8.18 -4.21
C LEU A 55 5.33 7.81 -5.64
N ILE A 56 4.67 6.79 -6.16
CA ILE A 56 4.86 6.38 -7.54
C ILE A 56 4.24 7.46 -8.43
N GLY A 57 4.77 7.64 -9.64
CA GLY A 57 4.14 8.50 -10.65
C GLY A 57 2.72 8.03 -10.99
N LYS A 58 2.13 8.55 -12.07
CA LYS A 58 0.77 8.18 -12.49
C LYS A 58 0.61 6.64 -12.56
N SER A 59 -0.11 6.07 -11.60
CA SER A 59 -0.38 4.64 -11.50
C SER A 59 -1.89 4.40 -11.48
N PRO A 60 -2.41 3.41 -12.24
CA PRO A 60 -3.82 3.02 -12.19
C PRO A 60 -4.21 2.42 -10.82
N LEU A 61 -3.23 2.14 -9.96
CA LEU A 61 -3.38 1.57 -8.63
C LEU A 61 -3.30 2.63 -7.52
N TRP A 62 -3.47 3.92 -7.84
CA TRP A 62 -3.66 5.00 -6.86
C TRP A 62 -2.48 5.27 -5.89
N GLY A 63 -1.32 4.63 -6.08
CA GLY A 63 -0.09 4.84 -5.28
C GLY A 63 0.63 6.18 -5.46
N HIS A 64 -0.01 7.15 -6.13
CA HIS A 64 0.52 8.49 -6.43
C HIS A 64 0.06 9.56 -5.44
N LEU A 65 -0.74 9.19 -4.44
CA LEU A 65 -1.28 10.08 -3.41
C LEU A 65 -1.01 9.52 -2.02
N LEU A 66 -0.65 10.40 -1.08
CA LEU A 66 -0.71 10.08 0.34
C LEU A 66 -2.11 10.40 0.88
N TRP A 67 -2.94 9.36 1.00
CA TRP A 67 -4.35 9.46 1.35
C TRP A 67 -4.59 10.02 2.76
N ASN A 68 -5.63 10.85 2.90
CA ASN A 68 -6.03 11.40 4.20
C ASN A 68 -6.33 10.29 5.22
N ALA A 69 -6.97 9.21 4.77
CA ALA A 69 -7.20 8.03 5.61
C ALA A 69 -5.89 7.42 6.12
N SER A 70 -4.83 7.40 5.31
CA SER A 70 -3.49 6.94 5.72
C SER A 70 -2.91 7.78 6.85
N ARG A 71 -2.98 9.11 6.74
CA ARG A 71 -2.51 10.02 7.80
C ARG A 71 -3.28 9.84 9.11
N VAL A 72 -4.61 9.74 9.03
CA VAL A 72 -5.45 9.50 10.21
C VAL A 72 -5.24 8.10 10.80
N THR A 73 -4.92 7.11 9.96
CA THR A 73 -4.50 5.77 10.41
C THR A 73 -3.22 5.87 11.24
N CYS A 74 -2.21 6.62 10.76
CA CYS A 74 -0.96 6.86 11.49
C CYS A 74 -1.19 7.57 12.83
N ASP A 75 -2.01 8.63 12.86
CA ASP A 75 -2.38 9.32 14.11
C ASP A 75 -2.99 8.34 15.13
N TYR A 76 -3.91 7.48 14.67
CA TYR A 76 -4.56 6.48 15.52
C TYR A 76 -3.56 5.44 16.04
N ILE A 77 -2.72 4.91 15.15
CA ILE A 77 -1.66 3.94 15.48
C ILE A 77 -0.72 4.52 16.54
N GLU A 78 -0.27 5.76 16.37
CA GLU A 78 0.63 6.42 17.32
C GLU A 78 0.00 6.55 18.71
N SER A 79 -1.28 6.93 18.77
CA SER A 79 -2.01 7.03 20.04
C SER A 79 -2.28 5.69 20.73
N THR A 80 -2.13 4.57 20.01
CA THR A 80 -2.43 3.21 20.49
C THR A 80 -1.25 2.25 20.40
N ALA A 81 -0.05 2.77 20.12
CA ALA A 81 1.14 1.98 19.79
C ALA A 81 1.50 0.97 20.88
N LYS A 82 1.38 1.38 22.15
CA LYS A 82 1.68 0.53 23.30
C LYS A 82 0.89 -0.78 23.33
N SER A 83 -0.35 -0.79 22.84
CA SER A 83 -1.20 -2.00 22.83
C SER A 83 -1.21 -2.70 21.48
N LEU A 84 -1.16 -1.96 20.37
CA LEU A 84 -1.35 -2.52 19.03
C LEU A 84 -0.05 -2.76 18.25
N VAL A 85 1.07 -2.17 18.65
CA VAL A 85 2.29 -2.13 17.83
C VAL A 85 3.54 -2.61 18.56
N GLU A 86 3.81 -2.13 19.77
CA GLU A 86 5.06 -2.42 20.48
C GLU A 86 5.26 -3.94 20.65
N GLY A 87 6.33 -4.47 20.04
CA GLY A 87 6.66 -5.89 20.07
C GLY A 87 5.75 -6.81 19.24
N LYS A 88 4.82 -6.25 18.45
CA LYS A 88 3.79 -6.97 17.70
C LYS A 88 4.16 -7.32 16.26
N SER A 89 3.52 -8.35 15.70
CA SER A 89 3.54 -8.61 14.25
C SER A 89 2.47 -7.79 13.54
N VAL A 90 2.85 -7.05 12.50
CA VAL A 90 1.99 -6.14 11.77
C VAL A 90 2.01 -6.49 10.28
N ILE A 91 0.85 -6.49 9.63
CA ILE A 91 0.73 -6.56 8.17
C ILE A 91 -0.15 -5.43 7.64
N GLU A 92 0.26 -4.84 6.53
CA GLU A 92 -0.55 -3.88 5.78
C GLU A 92 -0.90 -4.45 4.41
N PHE A 93 -2.17 -4.37 4.05
CA PHE A 93 -2.68 -4.74 2.73
C PHE A 93 -2.87 -3.49 1.87
N GLY A 94 -2.48 -3.54 0.60
CA GLY A 94 -2.65 -2.41 -0.32
C GLY A 94 -1.94 -1.15 0.17
N ALA A 95 -0.69 -1.29 0.59
CA ALA A 95 0.03 -0.29 1.35
C ALA A 95 0.38 1.00 0.57
N GLY A 96 0.38 0.96 -0.76
CA GLY A 96 0.81 2.02 -1.65
C GLY A 96 2.25 2.45 -1.36
N ALA A 97 2.39 3.53 -0.59
CA ALA A 97 3.69 4.04 -0.15
C ALA A 97 4.22 3.35 1.14
N GLY A 98 3.38 2.62 1.87
CA GLY A 98 3.74 1.91 3.09
C GLY A 98 3.82 2.76 4.35
N LEU A 99 3.25 3.97 4.37
CA LEU A 99 3.38 4.90 5.50
C LEU A 99 2.89 4.31 6.83
N PRO A 100 1.68 3.72 6.95
CA PRO A 100 1.22 3.12 8.21
C PRO A 100 2.15 2.04 8.74
N SER A 101 2.63 1.14 7.87
CA SER A 101 3.62 0.13 8.24
C SER A 101 4.94 0.74 8.73
N LEU A 102 5.46 1.76 8.04
CA LEU A 102 6.70 2.43 8.44
C LEU A 102 6.56 3.12 9.80
N VAL A 103 5.41 3.73 10.07
CA VAL A 103 5.06 4.26 11.39
C VAL A 103 5.05 3.13 12.42
N CYS A 104 4.40 2.00 12.15
CA CYS A 104 4.42 0.84 13.04
C CYS A 104 5.85 0.33 13.33
N ALA A 105 6.70 0.25 12.31
CA ALA A 105 8.08 -0.20 12.47
C ALA A 105 8.89 0.73 13.39
N GLY A 106 8.77 2.04 13.17
CA GLY A 106 9.41 3.07 14.00
C GLY A 106 8.89 3.12 15.44
N LEU A 107 7.63 2.76 15.65
CA LEU A 107 7.01 2.65 16.97
C LEU A 107 7.26 1.30 17.68
N GLY A 108 8.15 0.46 17.14
CA GLY A 108 8.58 -0.78 17.79
C GLY A 108 7.82 -2.03 17.38
N GLY A 109 7.12 -2.02 16.24
CA GLY A 109 6.60 -3.22 15.60
C GLY A 109 7.72 -4.23 15.34
N LYS A 110 7.61 -5.44 15.90
CA LYS A 110 8.67 -6.45 15.88
C LYS A 110 8.91 -7.00 14.46
N THR A 111 7.82 -7.35 13.78
CA THR A 111 7.84 -7.85 12.41
C THR A 111 6.75 -7.14 11.64
N VAL A 112 7.14 -6.29 10.70
CA VAL A 112 6.23 -5.48 9.89
C VAL A 112 6.30 -5.97 8.45
N VAL A 113 5.15 -6.33 7.88
CA VAL A 113 5.03 -6.83 6.52
C VAL A 113 4.19 -5.85 5.72
N ILE A 114 4.80 -5.26 4.71
CA ILE A 114 4.18 -4.29 3.81
C ILE A 114 3.81 -5.01 2.53
N THR A 115 2.51 -5.08 2.22
CA THR A 115 2.04 -5.78 1.03
C THR A 115 1.26 -4.87 0.10
N ASP A 116 1.45 -5.09 -1.21
CA ASP A 116 0.63 -4.51 -2.26
C ASP A 116 0.51 -5.49 -3.42
N TYR A 117 -0.26 -5.14 -4.45
CA TYR A 117 -0.35 -5.91 -5.68
C TYR A 117 1.05 -6.21 -6.23
N PRO A 118 1.31 -7.44 -6.77
CA PRO A 118 2.63 -7.87 -7.25
C PRO A 118 3.02 -7.19 -8.58
N ASP A 119 3.02 -5.86 -8.58
CA ASP A 119 3.53 -5.00 -9.62
C ASP A 119 4.96 -4.58 -9.27
N PRO A 120 5.94 -4.77 -10.17
CA PRO A 120 7.34 -4.46 -9.88
C PRO A 120 7.58 -3.01 -9.45
N ASP A 121 6.87 -2.03 -10.02
CA ASP A 121 7.08 -0.62 -9.71
C ASP A 121 6.53 -0.28 -8.31
N LEU A 122 5.37 -0.86 -7.95
CA LEU A 122 4.82 -0.76 -6.59
C LEU A 122 5.78 -1.33 -5.54
N ILE A 123 6.22 -2.58 -5.72
CA ILE A 123 7.05 -3.27 -4.72
C ILE A 123 8.42 -2.62 -4.61
N GLN A 124 9.03 -2.20 -5.74
CA GLN A 124 10.29 -1.46 -5.71
C GLN A 124 10.15 -0.10 -5.01
N ASN A 125 9.00 0.56 -5.11
CA ASN A 125 8.76 1.80 -4.39
C ASN A 125 8.62 1.59 -2.88
N ILE A 126 7.95 0.52 -2.45
CA ILE A 126 7.84 0.17 -1.04
C ILE A 126 9.23 -0.17 -0.47
N GLU A 127 10.04 -0.95 -1.19
CA GLU A 127 11.43 -1.25 -0.78
C GLU A 127 12.29 0.03 -0.70
N TYR A 128 12.13 0.96 -1.63
CA TYR A 128 12.78 2.26 -1.54
C TYR A 128 12.37 3.00 -0.25
N ASN A 129 11.08 3.09 0.04
CA ASN A 129 10.61 3.77 1.26
C ASN A 129 11.12 3.10 2.53
N LYS A 130 11.11 1.76 2.61
CA LYS A 130 11.73 1.01 3.71
C LYS A 130 13.19 1.41 3.95
N LEU A 131 13.98 1.60 2.89
CA LEU A 131 15.40 1.93 3.00
C LEU A 131 15.69 3.41 3.29
N HIS A 132 14.79 4.31 2.93
CA HIS A 132 15.07 5.75 2.94
C HIS A 132 14.21 6.57 3.92
N SER A 133 13.06 6.05 4.34
CA SER A 133 12.08 6.77 5.17
C SER A 133 12.35 6.67 6.68
N LEU A 134 13.20 5.73 7.11
CA LEU A 134 13.60 5.53 8.50
C LEU A 134 15.12 5.61 8.61
N ALA A 135 15.61 6.05 9.76
CA ALA A 135 17.04 6.02 10.09
C ALA A 135 17.40 4.73 10.84
N SER A 136 18.65 4.29 10.69
CA SER A 136 19.23 3.26 11.55
C SER A 136 19.65 3.87 12.89
N VAL A 137 19.60 3.07 13.95
CA VAL A 137 20.17 3.44 15.26
C VAL A 137 21.69 3.62 15.26
N ASP A 138 22.36 3.09 14.22
CA ASP A 138 23.81 3.21 14.06
C ASP A 138 24.19 4.40 13.14
N ASP A 139 23.20 5.14 12.61
CA ASP A 139 23.42 6.33 11.80
C ASP A 139 23.93 7.50 12.66
N ASP A 140 24.75 8.37 12.05
CA ASP A 140 25.23 9.58 12.70
C ASP A 140 24.15 10.68 12.74
N GLU A 141 24.25 11.61 13.69
CA GLU A 141 23.24 12.67 13.90
C GLU A 141 22.96 13.52 12.66
N ALA A 142 23.92 13.69 11.74
CA ALA A 142 23.68 14.42 10.50
C ALA A 142 22.73 13.66 9.56
N SER A 143 22.81 12.33 9.55
CA SER A 143 21.93 11.44 8.75
C SER A 143 20.53 11.27 9.35
N LEU A 144 20.34 11.67 10.61
CA LEU A 144 19.04 11.67 11.28
C LEU A 144 18.14 12.84 10.89
N GLN A 145 18.58 13.75 10.02
CA GLN A 145 17.74 14.86 9.56
C GLN A 145 17.10 14.56 8.20
N ASN A 146 15.83 14.91 8.08
CA ASN A 146 15.14 15.06 6.80
C ASN A 146 15.54 16.39 6.16
N GLU A 147 15.31 16.50 4.85
CA GLU A 147 15.59 17.73 4.09
C GLU A 147 14.79 18.95 4.58
N ASP A 148 13.63 18.71 5.19
CA ASP A 148 12.77 19.74 5.77
C ASP A 148 13.19 20.18 7.20
N GLY A 149 14.29 19.64 7.72
CA GLY A 149 14.82 19.93 9.06
C GLY A 149 14.15 19.14 10.20
N THR A 150 13.17 18.30 9.92
CA THR A 150 12.63 17.35 10.91
C THR A 150 13.59 16.18 11.11
N ARG A 151 13.47 15.47 12.23
CA ARG A 151 14.25 14.26 12.51
C ARG A 151 13.60 13.05 11.84
N LYS A 152 14.39 12.18 11.23
CA LYS A 152 13.95 10.86 10.79
C LYS A 152 13.56 10.01 11.99
N VAL A 153 12.51 9.22 11.81
CA VAL A 153 12.15 8.19 12.79
C VAL A 153 13.20 7.09 12.76
N VAL A 154 13.69 6.72 13.94
CA VAL A 154 14.74 5.71 14.09
C VAL A 154 14.09 4.33 14.19
N LEU A 155 14.51 3.39 13.34
CA LEU A 155 14.06 2.01 13.36
C LEU A 155 14.73 1.25 14.52
N PRO A 156 13.98 0.72 15.50
CA PRO A 156 14.56 -0.08 16.58
C PRO A 156 15.27 -1.34 16.04
N LYS A 157 16.42 -1.74 16.64
CA LYS A 157 17.16 -2.97 16.21
C LYS A 157 16.31 -4.25 16.28
N SER A 158 15.28 -4.26 17.12
CA SER A 158 14.35 -5.38 17.27
C SER A 158 13.27 -5.44 16.19
N SER A 159 13.13 -4.39 15.38
CA SER A 159 12.10 -4.28 14.34
C SER A 159 12.64 -4.76 13.00
N THR A 160 11.82 -5.54 12.30
CA THR A 160 12.13 -6.07 10.96
C THR A 160 11.04 -5.66 9.97
N ILE A 161 11.42 -5.30 8.74
CA ILE A 161 10.47 -4.88 7.70
C ILE A 161 10.64 -5.76 6.46
N HIS A 162 9.54 -6.39 6.05
CA HIS A 162 9.44 -7.21 4.85
C HIS A 162 8.51 -6.54 3.85
N CYS A 163 8.89 -6.47 2.58
CA CYS A 163 8.05 -5.94 1.51
C CYS A 163 7.77 -7.10 0.55
N THR A 164 6.50 -7.32 0.19
CA THR A 164 6.16 -8.43 -0.71
C THR A 164 4.89 -8.15 -1.51
N GLY A 165 4.82 -8.75 -2.70
CA GLY A 165 3.62 -8.74 -3.51
C GLY A 165 2.57 -9.71 -2.94
N TYR A 166 1.32 -9.27 -2.84
CA TYR A 166 0.21 -10.07 -2.39
C TYR A 166 -1.09 -9.65 -3.07
N ILE A 167 -1.80 -10.63 -3.65
CA ILE A 167 -3.13 -10.44 -4.21
C ILE A 167 -4.13 -10.76 -3.10
N TRP A 168 -5.06 -9.86 -2.83
CA TRP A 168 -6.08 -10.09 -1.81
C TRP A 168 -6.85 -11.38 -2.08
N GLY A 169 -7.02 -12.19 -1.05
CA GLY A 169 -7.71 -13.47 -1.10
C GLY A 169 -6.85 -14.63 -1.64
N ALA A 170 -5.60 -14.39 -2.04
CA ALA A 170 -4.66 -15.46 -2.36
C ALA A 170 -4.29 -16.28 -1.11
N PRO A 171 -3.72 -17.49 -1.28
CA PRO A 171 -3.22 -18.28 -0.16
C PRO A 171 -2.27 -17.49 0.74
N SER A 172 -2.50 -17.57 2.05
CA SER A 172 -1.76 -16.79 3.06
C SER A 172 -0.47 -17.45 3.53
N ASP A 173 -0.16 -18.67 3.07
CA ASP A 173 1.02 -19.43 3.48
C ASP A 173 2.33 -18.61 3.38
N PRO A 174 2.61 -17.88 2.28
CA PRO A 174 3.86 -17.09 2.20
C PRO A 174 3.93 -15.94 3.23
N LEU A 175 2.78 -15.39 3.63
CA LEU A 175 2.71 -14.37 4.68
C LEU A 175 2.92 -15.01 6.07
N LEU A 176 2.31 -16.18 6.29
CA LEU A 176 2.44 -16.94 7.53
C LEU A 176 3.83 -17.56 7.70
N GLU A 177 4.61 -17.78 6.64
CA GLU A 177 6.03 -18.14 6.74
C GLU A 177 6.85 -17.04 7.42
N ILE A 178 6.50 -15.76 7.19
CA ILE A 178 7.14 -14.61 7.84
C ILE A 178 6.67 -14.48 9.30
N SER A 179 5.39 -14.73 9.57
CA SER A 179 4.81 -14.70 10.92
C SER A 179 3.89 -15.90 11.18
N PRO A 180 4.43 -17.04 11.67
CA PRO A 180 3.66 -18.29 11.80
C PRO A 180 2.49 -18.24 12.78
N GLY A 181 2.50 -17.28 13.72
CA GLY A 181 1.39 -17.05 14.65
C GLY A 181 0.28 -16.15 14.10
N GLY A 182 0.41 -15.68 12.86
CA GLY A 182 -0.40 -14.60 12.31
C GLY A 182 0.07 -13.22 12.78
N TYR A 183 -0.71 -12.22 12.40
CA TYR A 183 -0.43 -10.82 12.68
C TYR A 183 -1.32 -10.30 13.80
N ASP A 184 -0.70 -9.78 14.85
CA ASP A 184 -1.40 -9.08 15.94
C ASP A 184 -2.18 -7.86 15.42
N LEU A 185 -1.66 -7.20 14.38
CA LEU A 185 -2.26 -6.04 13.74
C LEU A 185 -2.31 -6.20 12.21
N CYS A 186 -3.50 -6.15 11.63
CA CYS A 186 -3.70 -6.00 10.19
C CYS A 186 -4.15 -4.56 9.87
N ILE A 187 -3.62 -3.93 8.83
CA ILE A 187 -3.95 -2.55 8.43
C ILE A 187 -4.55 -2.56 7.02
N LEU A 188 -5.73 -1.95 6.89
CA LEU A 188 -6.42 -1.70 5.64
C LEU A 188 -6.70 -0.19 5.57
N SER A 189 -5.83 0.54 4.89
CA SER A 189 -5.95 2.00 4.75
C SER A 189 -6.46 2.35 3.35
N ASP A 190 -7.68 2.87 3.29
CA ASP A 190 -8.36 3.39 2.10
C ASP A 190 -8.64 2.38 0.98
N LEU A 191 -8.98 1.13 1.36
CA LEU A 191 -9.17 0.01 0.41
C LEU A 191 -10.62 -0.30 0.03
N LEU A 192 -11.61 0.29 0.72
CA LEU A 192 -13.00 -0.16 0.61
C LEU A 192 -13.68 0.21 -0.72
N PHE A 193 -13.07 1.08 -1.53
CA PHE A 193 -13.64 1.50 -2.81
C PHE A 193 -13.79 0.35 -3.81
N ASN A 194 -12.99 -0.72 -3.72
CA ASN A 194 -13.13 -1.85 -4.64
C ASN A 194 -14.12 -2.89 -4.10
N HIS A 195 -15.42 -2.60 -4.26
CA HIS A 195 -16.52 -3.43 -3.74
C HIS A 195 -16.45 -4.90 -4.19
N SER A 196 -15.94 -5.15 -5.40
CA SER A 196 -15.78 -6.53 -5.91
C SER A 196 -14.76 -7.37 -5.14
N GLN A 197 -13.88 -6.72 -4.37
CA GLN A 197 -12.79 -7.37 -3.64
C GLN A 197 -13.04 -7.46 -2.13
N HIS A 198 -14.22 -7.06 -1.64
CA HIS A 198 -14.54 -7.07 -0.21
C HIS A 198 -14.39 -8.47 0.41
N GLU A 199 -14.86 -9.52 -0.26
CA GLU A 199 -14.69 -10.89 0.22
C GLU A 199 -13.22 -11.33 0.21
N ALA A 200 -12.46 -10.97 -0.82
CA ALA A 200 -11.04 -11.28 -0.93
C ALA A 200 -10.20 -10.58 0.16
N LEU A 201 -10.53 -9.32 0.47
CA LEU A 201 -9.96 -8.56 1.58
C LEU A 201 -10.29 -9.20 2.92
N LEU A 202 -11.56 -9.56 3.16
CA LEU A 202 -11.97 -10.25 4.39
C LEU A 202 -11.22 -11.57 4.56
N ASN A 203 -11.12 -12.38 3.50
CA ASN A 203 -10.38 -13.64 3.56
C ASN A 203 -8.92 -13.42 3.93
N SER A 204 -8.26 -12.42 3.33
CA SER A 204 -6.89 -12.06 3.67
C SER A 204 -6.75 -11.77 5.17
N VAL A 205 -7.60 -10.90 5.71
CA VAL A 205 -7.61 -10.59 7.15
C VAL A 205 -7.85 -11.85 7.96
N LYS A 206 -8.91 -12.60 7.68
CA LYS A 206 -9.31 -13.76 8.48
C LYS A 206 -8.24 -14.85 8.54
N PHE A 207 -7.52 -15.09 7.45
CA PHE A 207 -6.48 -16.12 7.38
C PHE A 207 -5.13 -15.68 7.94
N THR A 208 -4.89 -14.37 8.06
CA THR A 208 -3.62 -13.85 8.60
C THR A 208 -3.73 -13.29 10.02
N LEU A 209 -4.93 -12.92 10.48
CA LEU A 209 -5.14 -12.29 11.79
C LEU A 209 -4.84 -13.28 12.92
N ALA A 210 -3.96 -12.88 13.84
CA ALA A 210 -3.59 -13.71 14.98
C ALA A 210 -4.81 -13.99 15.88
N LYS A 211 -4.91 -15.22 16.38
CA LYS A 211 -5.93 -15.62 17.37
C LYS A 211 -5.33 -15.66 18.78
N PRO A 212 -6.11 -15.33 19.83
CA PRO A 212 -7.49 -14.84 19.80
C PRO A 212 -7.59 -13.30 19.75
N ASP A 213 -6.47 -12.59 19.90
CA ASP A 213 -6.48 -11.15 20.23
C ASP A 213 -6.08 -10.23 19.06
N GLY A 214 -5.92 -10.76 17.85
CA GLY A 214 -5.55 -9.95 16.68
C GLY A 214 -6.60 -8.88 16.37
N VAL A 215 -6.12 -7.72 15.94
CA VAL A 215 -6.94 -6.57 15.53
C VAL A 215 -6.68 -6.23 14.08
N ALA A 216 -7.74 -6.02 13.29
CA ALA A 216 -7.63 -5.39 11.99
C ALA A 216 -8.19 -3.96 12.04
N LEU A 217 -7.39 -2.98 11.62
CA LEU A 217 -7.76 -1.58 11.49
C LEU A 217 -8.18 -1.30 10.05
N VAL A 218 -9.38 -0.76 9.88
CA VAL A 218 -9.94 -0.40 8.57
C VAL A 218 -10.30 1.07 8.58
N PHE A 219 -9.53 1.87 7.85
CA PHE A 219 -9.74 3.31 7.74
C PHE A 219 -10.02 3.68 6.30
N PHE A 220 -10.97 4.57 6.05
CA PHE A 220 -11.28 4.99 4.68
C PHE A 220 -11.94 6.37 4.63
N THR A 221 -11.80 7.04 3.49
CA THR A 221 -12.61 8.19 3.12
C THR A 221 -13.57 7.77 2.00
N PRO A 222 -14.87 8.10 2.07
CA PRO A 222 -15.81 7.83 0.98
C PRO A 222 -15.56 8.75 -0.23
N HIS A 223 -14.49 8.52 -0.99
CA HIS A 223 -14.11 9.32 -2.17
C HIS A 223 -15.18 9.32 -3.27
N ARG A 224 -16.12 8.37 -3.22
CA ARG A 224 -17.31 8.32 -4.09
C ARG A 224 -18.56 8.31 -3.21
N PRO A 225 -19.03 9.46 -2.71
CA PRO A 225 -20.07 9.53 -1.69
C PRO A 225 -21.38 8.79 -2.04
N TRP A 226 -21.75 8.71 -3.32
CA TRP A 226 -22.95 7.97 -3.76
C TRP A 226 -22.82 6.44 -3.68
N LEU A 227 -21.62 5.91 -3.39
CA LEU A 227 -21.36 4.50 -3.15
C LEU A 227 -20.99 4.20 -1.70
N TYR A 228 -21.17 5.17 -0.79
CA TYR A 228 -20.80 5.02 0.62
C TYR A 228 -21.44 3.77 1.27
N GLU A 229 -22.72 3.51 1.00
CA GLU A 229 -23.40 2.30 1.47
C GLU A 229 -22.75 1.01 0.95
N LYS A 230 -22.18 1.03 -0.27
CA LYS A 230 -21.42 -0.10 -0.80
C LYS A 230 -20.05 -0.23 -0.13
N ASP A 231 -19.40 0.86 0.26
CA ASP A 231 -18.18 0.81 1.06
C ASP A 231 -18.49 0.16 2.44
N LEU A 232 -19.58 0.58 3.09
CA LEU A 232 -20.03 0.04 4.38
C LEU A 232 -20.44 -1.44 4.31
N ASN A 233 -20.82 -1.94 3.14
CA ASN A 233 -21.17 -3.35 2.95
C ASN A 233 -20.04 -4.31 3.35
N PHE A 234 -18.77 -3.87 3.27
CA PHE A 234 -17.64 -4.63 3.79
C PHE A 234 -17.86 -5.09 5.24
N PHE A 235 -18.34 -4.19 6.10
CA PHE A 235 -18.57 -4.50 7.51
C PHE A 235 -19.79 -5.40 7.73
N ASN A 236 -20.75 -5.41 6.80
CA ASN A 236 -21.86 -6.38 6.82
C ASN A 236 -21.33 -7.78 6.53
N ILE A 237 -20.51 -7.93 5.48
CA ILE A 237 -19.86 -9.19 5.12
C ILE A 237 -19.00 -9.71 6.29
N VAL A 238 -18.24 -8.83 6.96
CA VAL A 238 -17.46 -9.19 8.15
C VAL A 238 -18.37 -9.76 9.26
N ARG A 239 -19.49 -9.12 9.57
CA ARG A 239 -20.44 -9.59 10.59
C ARG A 239 -21.12 -10.90 10.20
N GLU A 240 -21.47 -11.05 8.92
CA GLU A 240 -22.10 -12.24 8.35
C GLU A 240 -21.18 -13.46 8.36
N SER A 241 -19.85 -13.26 8.39
CA SER A 241 -18.88 -14.35 8.56
C SER A 241 -19.07 -15.14 9.87
N GLY A 242 -19.75 -14.55 10.85
CA GLY A 242 -20.07 -15.20 12.12
C GLY A 242 -18.92 -15.24 13.13
N GLU A 243 -17.66 -15.07 12.71
CA GLU A 243 -16.45 -15.25 13.55
C GLU A 243 -15.84 -13.93 14.05
N LEU A 244 -16.11 -12.84 13.33
CA LEU A 244 -15.52 -11.53 13.59
C LEU A 244 -16.61 -10.53 14.02
N GLU A 245 -16.22 -9.56 14.84
CA GLU A 245 -17.04 -8.41 15.21
C GLU A 245 -16.42 -7.10 14.72
N VAL A 246 -17.23 -6.06 14.62
CA VAL A 246 -16.84 -4.76 14.06
C VAL A 246 -17.25 -3.64 15.01
N GLU A 247 -16.28 -2.81 15.39
CA GLU A 247 -16.47 -1.61 16.22
C GLU A 247 -16.00 -0.37 15.44
N GLN A 248 -16.80 0.69 15.40
CA GLN A 248 -16.34 1.97 14.89
C GLN A 248 -15.55 2.71 15.96
N VAL A 249 -14.32 3.10 15.66
CA VAL A 249 -13.40 3.75 16.59
C VAL A 249 -13.04 5.19 16.21
N VAL A 250 -13.25 5.57 14.95
CA VAL A 250 -12.99 6.92 14.45
C VAL A 250 -14.13 7.39 13.54
N ASP A 251 -14.52 8.65 13.77
CA ASP A 251 -15.33 9.48 12.88
C ASP A 251 -14.72 10.89 12.94
N LYS A 252 -13.81 11.21 12.02
CA LYS A 252 -13.03 12.46 12.02
C LYS A 252 -13.42 13.31 10.81
N ILE A 253 -13.71 14.59 11.06
CA ILE A 253 -13.90 15.60 10.03
C ILE A 253 -12.56 16.30 9.80
N LEU A 254 -12.21 16.52 8.53
CA LEU A 254 -11.00 17.18 8.07
C LEU A 254 -11.33 18.59 7.58
N ASP A 255 -10.31 19.46 7.55
CA ASP A 255 -10.48 20.86 7.13
C ASP A 255 -10.58 21.02 5.61
N LYS A 256 -10.07 20.04 4.84
CA LYS A 256 -9.97 20.13 3.38
C LYS A 256 -10.29 18.79 2.71
N VAL A 257 -11.05 18.87 1.62
CA VAL A 257 -11.34 17.74 0.73
C VAL A 257 -10.07 17.32 -0.01
N MET A 258 -9.86 16.00 -0.12
CA MET A 258 -8.73 15.46 -0.88
C MET A 258 -8.98 15.49 -2.39
N LEU A 259 -10.16 15.04 -2.82
CA LEU A 259 -10.60 15.00 -4.21
C LEU A 259 -11.98 15.64 -4.32
N GLU A 260 -12.09 16.69 -5.13
CA GLU A 260 -13.38 17.30 -5.43
C GLU A 260 -14.24 16.33 -6.21
N GLU A 261 -15.49 16.16 -5.79
CA GLU A 261 -16.40 15.22 -6.42
C GLU A 261 -17.85 15.75 -6.34
N PRO A 262 -18.45 16.18 -7.45
CA PRO A 262 -19.75 16.86 -7.44
C PRO A 262 -20.94 15.95 -7.09
N ARG A 263 -20.79 14.62 -7.09
CA ARG A 263 -21.89 13.68 -6.86
C ARG A 263 -21.96 13.22 -5.40
N GLY A 264 -23.19 13.16 -4.88
CA GLY A 264 -23.48 12.62 -3.55
C GLY A 264 -23.22 13.62 -2.42
N ASP A 265 -23.26 13.13 -1.17
CA ASP A 265 -23.09 13.96 0.02
C ASP A 265 -21.65 14.44 0.17
N GLN A 266 -21.46 15.75 -0.04
CA GLN A 266 -20.16 16.41 0.02
C GLN A 266 -19.53 16.36 1.42
N SER A 267 -20.35 16.25 2.48
CA SER A 267 -19.83 16.17 3.83
C SER A 267 -18.97 14.92 4.03
N LEU A 268 -19.24 13.83 3.30
CA LEU A 268 -18.47 12.58 3.38
C LEU A 268 -17.04 12.71 2.83
N LEU A 269 -16.79 13.62 1.89
CA LEU A 269 -15.46 13.86 1.34
C LEU A 269 -14.48 14.48 2.36
N LEU A 270 -15.02 15.09 3.41
CA LEU A 270 -14.27 15.64 4.54
C LEU A 270 -14.11 14.63 5.68
N LYS A 271 -14.66 13.41 5.55
CA LYS A 271 -14.66 12.44 6.65
C LYS A 271 -13.62 11.34 6.45
N VAL A 272 -13.00 10.96 7.55
CA VAL A 272 -12.31 9.68 7.68
C VAL A 272 -13.03 8.87 8.73
N PHE A 273 -13.45 7.67 8.34
CA PHE A 273 -13.98 6.68 9.26
C PHE A 273 -12.91 5.65 9.58
N GLY A 274 -12.88 5.17 10.83
CA GLY A 274 -11.99 4.10 11.26
C GLY A 274 -12.74 3.06 12.07
N TYR A 275 -12.47 1.80 11.78
CA TYR A 275 -13.11 0.64 12.38
C TYR A 275 -12.05 -0.35 12.86
N LYS A 276 -12.38 -1.06 13.94
CA LYS A 276 -11.69 -2.26 14.41
C LYS A 276 -12.49 -3.49 14.03
N ILE A 277 -11.78 -4.52 13.61
CA ILE A 277 -12.31 -5.88 13.44
C ILE A 277 -11.51 -6.80 14.37
N THR A 278 -12.22 -7.58 15.18
CA THR A 278 -11.64 -8.50 16.17
C THR A 278 -12.36 -9.84 16.13
N TRP A 279 -11.71 -10.88 16.65
CA TRP A 279 -12.38 -12.17 16.89
C TRP A 279 -13.48 -12.01 17.92
N LYS A 280 -14.64 -12.64 17.67
CA LYS A 280 -15.68 -12.77 18.69
C LYS A 280 -15.15 -13.57 19.87
N LYS A 281 -15.48 -13.11 21.07
CA LYS A 281 -15.20 -13.80 22.33
C LYS A 281 -16.21 -14.89 22.65
#